data_AF-A0A438HLZ8-F1
#
_entry.id   AF-A0A438HLZ8-F1
#
_cell.length_a   1.000
_cell.length_b   1.000
_cell.length_c   1.000
_cell.angle_alpha   90.00
_cell.angle_beta   90.00
_cell.angle_gamma   90.00
#
_symmetry.space_group_name_H-M   'P 1'
#
loop_
_entity.id
_entity.type
_entity.pdbx_description
1 polymer ?
#
loop_
_entity_poly.entity_id
_entity_poly.type
_entity_poly.pdbx_seq_one_letter_code
_entity_poly.pdbx_strand_id
1 'polypeptide(L)'
;MLTCFQTSCISSAMFLTGMAANPLSANLTFNTIKQTLGWTEWAKAAFVPGLVSLIVVPLLLYVIYPPTVKSSPDAPKLAREKLENMGLCLGMRL
;
A
#
# COMPACT_ATOMS: atom_id res chain seq x y z
N MET A 1 0.11 -10.94 -6.85
CA MET A 1 -1.08 -10.52 -6.04
C MET A 1 -0.80 -10.46 -4.54
N LEU A 2 -0.14 -11.46 -3.94
CA LEU A 2 0.09 -11.49 -2.48
C LEU A 2 0.81 -10.24 -1.93
N THR A 3 1.86 -9.78 -2.61
CA THR A 3 2.58 -8.56 -2.21
C THR A 3 1.66 -7.34 -2.19
N CYS A 4 0.86 -7.13 -3.25
CA CYS A 4 -0.11 -6.03 -3.32
C CYS A 4 -1.12 -6.08 -2.18
N PHE A 5 -1.70 -7.26 -1.92
CA PHE A 5 -2.65 -7.44 -0.83
C PHE A 5 -2.04 -7.07 0.53
N GLN A 6 -0.86 -7.61 0.83
CA GLN A 6 -0.19 -7.34 2.11
C GLN A 6 0.24 -5.87 2.25
N THR A 7 0.74 -5.24 1.18
CA THR A 7 1.06 -3.81 1.21
C THR A 7 -0.18 -2.94 1.41
N SER A 8 -1.33 -3.33 0.87
CA SER A 8 -2.61 -2.65 1.11
C SER A 8 -3.06 -2.80 2.57
N CYS A 9 -2.92 -3.99 3.16
CA CYS A 9 -3.22 -4.18 4.58
C CYS A 9 -2.34 -3.31 5.48
N ILE A 10 -1.04 -3.23 5.19
CA ILE A 10 -0.09 -2.42 5.95
C ILE A 10 -0.44 -0.93 5.85
N SER A 11 -0.64 -0.40 4.64
CA SER A 11 -0.99 1.01 4.46
C SER A 11 -2.36 1.35 5.06
N SER A 12 -3.34 0.44 4.97
CA SER A 12 -4.63 0.59 5.64
C SER A 12 -4.50 0.66 7.15
N ALA A 13 -3.56 -0.07 7.78
CA ALA A 13 -3.32 0.00 9.22
C ALA A 13 -2.57 1.27 9.65
N MET A 14 -1.71 1.82 8.78
CA MET A 14 -0.89 3.01 9.09
C MET A 14 -1.71 4.28 9.26
N PHE A 15 -2.88 4.38 8.65
CA PHE A 15 -3.73 5.58 8.69
C PHE A 15 -5.05 5.31 9.37
N LEU A 16 -5.47 6.22 10.25
CA LEU A 16 -6.77 6.12 10.92
C LEU A 16 -7.95 6.02 9.93
N THR A 17 -7.80 6.56 8.72
CA THR A 17 -8.82 6.52 7.66
C THR A 17 -8.64 5.37 6.66
N GLY A 18 -7.66 4.50 6.86
CA GLY A 18 -7.29 3.45 5.90
C GLY A 18 -8.25 2.26 5.84
N MET A 19 -9.03 2.01 6.91
CA MET A 19 -10.11 1.03 6.93
C MET A 19 -11.15 1.38 8.00
N ALA A 20 -12.39 0.91 7.84
CA ALA A 20 -13.49 1.19 8.77
C ALA A 20 -13.23 0.72 10.23
N ALA A 21 -12.38 -0.30 10.42
CA ALA A 21 -12.01 -0.78 11.75
C ALA A 21 -11.13 0.21 12.53
N ASN A 22 -10.40 1.11 11.87
CA ASN A 22 -9.48 2.02 12.55
C ASN A 22 -10.24 3.13 13.30
N PRO A 23 -11.20 3.86 12.70
CA PRO A 23 -12.05 4.79 13.44
C PRO A 23 -12.88 4.09 14.52
N LEU A 24 -13.32 2.85 14.27
CA LEU A 24 -13.99 2.04 15.30
C LEU A 24 -13.09 1.84 16.51
N SER A 25 -11.81 1.50 16.32
CA SER A 25 -10.83 1.34 17.41
C SER A 25 -10.62 2.64 18.19
N ALA A 26 -10.58 3.79 17.51
CA ALA A 26 -10.51 5.11 18.17
C ALA A 26 -11.77 5.41 19.00
N ASN A 27 -12.96 5.09 18.48
CA ASN A 27 -14.22 5.23 19.22
C ASN A 27 -14.28 4.32 20.44
N LEU A 28 -13.86 3.05 20.32
CA LEU A 28 -13.79 2.11 21.44
C LEU A 28 -12.82 2.59 22.52
N THR A 29 -11.68 3.14 22.12
CA THR A 29 -10.70 3.73 23.04
C THR A 29 -11.31 4.88 23.84
N PHE A 30 -12.00 5.80 23.16
CA PHE A 30 -12.70 6.89 23.83
C PHE A 30 -13.78 6.39 24.79
N ASN A 31 -14.58 5.41 24.36
CA ASN A 31 -15.67 4.90 25.21
C ASN A 31 -15.16 4.18 26.46
N THR A 32 -14.04 3.46 26.35
CA THR A 32 -13.51 2.58 27.42
C THR A 32 -12.60 3.33 28.40
N ILE A 33 -11.63 4.10 27.90
CA ILE A 33 -10.60 4.74 28.73
C ILE A 33 -10.65 6.27 28.70
N LYS A 34 -11.67 6.86 28.05
CA LYS A 34 -11.89 8.31 27.91
C LYS A 34 -10.73 9.07 27.25
N GLN A 35 -9.91 8.38 26.46
CA GLN A 35 -8.82 8.97 25.68
C GLN A 35 -9.22 9.18 24.22
N THR A 36 -8.94 10.36 23.69
CA THR A 36 -9.19 10.68 22.28
C THR A 36 -7.96 10.32 21.44
N LEU A 37 -8.19 9.57 20.35
CA LEU A 37 -7.13 9.20 19.42
C LEU A 37 -7.29 10.00 18.13
N GLY A 38 -6.43 11.01 17.98
CA GLY A 38 -6.39 11.85 16.78
C GLY A 38 -5.71 11.15 15.60
N TRP A 39 -5.98 11.64 14.39
CA TRP A 39 -5.35 11.13 13.17
C TRP A 39 -3.82 11.20 13.23
N THR A 40 -3.26 12.32 13.68
CA THR A 40 -1.80 12.52 13.77
C THR A 40 -1.16 11.62 14.81
N GLU A 41 -1.80 11.39 15.96
CA GLU A 41 -1.29 10.47 16.98
C GLU A 41 -1.25 9.04 16.46
N TRP A 42 -2.32 8.58 15.80
CA TRP A 42 -2.34 7.28 15.15
C TRP A 42 -1.23 7.16 14.11
N ALA A 43 -1.13 8.12 13.19
CA ALA A 43 -0.13 8.10 12.13
C ALA A 43 1.30 8.10 12.67
N LYS A 44 1.59 8.90 13.70
CA LYS A 44 2.91 8.90 14.36
C LYS A 44 3.22 7.56 15.02
N ALA A 45 2.27 7.00 15.77
CA ALA A 45 2.45 5.70 16.43
C ALA A 45 2.64 4.56 15.42
N ALA A 46 1.90 4.60 14.31
CA ALA A 46 1.94 3.58 13.27
C ALA A 46 3.08 3.77 12.25
N PHE A 47 3.77 4.92 12.25
CA PHE A 47 4.79 5.26 11.26
C PHE A 47 5.96 4.27 11.26
N VAL A 48 6.61 4.09 12.42
CA VAL A 48 7.76 3.20 12.56
C VAL A 48 7.41 1.74 12.26
N PRO A 49 6.40 1.11 12.91
CA PRO A 49 6.06 -0.28 12.60
C PRO A 49 5.53 -0.46 11.17
N GLY A 50 4.83 0.53 10.62
CA GLY A 50 4.35 0.52 9.25
C GLY A 50 5.47 0.54 8.22
N LEU A 51 6.46 1.43 8.40
CA LEU A 51 7.62 1.52 7.52
C LEU A 51 8.47 0.24 7.57
N VAL A 52 8.68 -0.31 8.76
CA VAL A 52 9.37 -1.61 8.93
C VAL A 52 8.61 -2.70 8.18
N SER A 53 7.29 -2.76 8.31
CA SER A 53 6.46 -3.76 7.63
C SER A 53 6.46 -3.61 6.11
N LEU A 54 6.44 -2.37 5.59
CA LEU A 54 6.51 -2.09 4.15
C LEU A 54 7.81 -2.57 3.51
N ILE A 55 8.90 -2.68 4.27
CA ILE A 55 10.18 -3.21 3.78
C ILE A 55 10.24 -4.72 4.00
N VAL A 56 9.98 -5.18 5.22
CA VAL A 56 10.18 -6.57 5.63
C VAL A 56 9.20 -7.51 4.94
N VAL A 57 7.92 -7.16 4.86
CA VAL A 57 6.89 -8.08 4.33
C VAL A 57 7.09 -8.37 2.85
N PRO A 58 7.32 -7.39 1.94
CA PRO A 58 7.62 -7.69 0.54
C PRO A 58 8.89 -8.51 0.36
N LEU A 59 9.94 -8.26 1.16
CA LEU A 59 11.18 -9.03 1.11
C LEU A 59 10.95 -10.49 1.54
N LEU A 60 10.22 -10.72 2.63
CA LEU A 60 9.85 -12.06 3.07
C LEU A 60 9.03 -12.79 2.00
N LEU A 61 8.05 -12.12 1.40
CA LEU A 61 7.25 -12.71 0.32
C LEU A 61 8.09 -13.04 -0.91
N TYR A 62 9.09 -12.21 -1.24
CA TYR A 62 9.99 -12.48 -2.35
C TYR A 62 10.84 -13.74 -2.13
N VAL A 63 11.22 -14.02 -0.87
CA VAL A 63 11.99 -15.21 -0.51
C VAL A 63 11.12 -16.46 -0.44
N ILE A 64 9.94 -16.37 0.19
CA ILE A 64 9.04 -17.52 0.42
C ILE A 64 8.28 -17.89 -0.86
N TYR A 65 7.82 -16.89 -1.62
CA TYR A 65 7.03 -17.04 -2.84
C TYR A 65 7.72 -16.31 -4.00
N PRO A 66 8.90 -16.78 -4.45
CA PRO A 66 9.65 -16.11 -5.49
C PRO A 66 8.83 -16.04 -6.78
N PRO A 67 8.88 -14.91 -7.50
CA PRO A 67 8.20 -14.78 -8.79
C PRO A 67 8.88 -15.69 -9.83
N THR A 68 8.07 -16.26 -10.71
CA THR A 68 8.53 -17.11 -11.83
C THR A 68 9.35 -16.34 -12.85
N VAL A 69 9.06 -15.05 -13.05
CA VAL A 69 9.81 -14.14 -13.92
C VAL A 69 10.47 -13.05 -13.07
N LYS A 70 11.80 -13.06 -13.02
CA LYS A 70 12.61 -12.11 -12.23
C LYS A 70 13.25 -11.01 -13.05
N SER A 71 13.43 -11.24 -14.35
CA SER A 71 14.06 -10.30 -15.26
C SER A 71 13.32 -10.33 -16.60
N SER A 72 13.03 -9.16 -17.13
CA SER A 72 12.41 -9.00 -18.44
C SER A 72 13.09 -7.81 -19.15
N PRO A 73 14.24 -8.04 -19.80
CA PRO A 73 15.02 -6.96 -20.42
C PRO A 73 14.27 -6.28 -21.57
N ASP A 74 13.35 -6.99 -22.22
CA ASP A 74 12.51 -6.46 -23.30
C ASP A 74 11.28 -5.69 -22.81
N ALA A 75 10.94 -5.78 -21.52
CA ALA A 75 9.75 -5.12 -20.97
C ALA A 75 9.70 -3.61 -21.23
N PRO A 76 10.79 -2.83 -21.08
CA PRO A 76 10.77 -1.40 -21.38
C PRO A 76 10.51 -1.10 -22.86
N LYS A 77 11.11 -1.89 -23.76
CA LYS A 77 10.93 -1.73 -25.21
C LYS A 77 9.50 -2.07 -25.61
N LEU A 78 8.99 -3.21 -25.14
CA LEU A 78 7.62 -3.66 -25.38
C LEU A 78 6.60 -2.66 -24.81
N ALA A 79 6.85 -2.10 -23.62
CA ALA A 79 5.97 -1.10 -23.02
C ALA A 79 5.88 0.17 -23.87
N ARG A 80 7.00 0.66 -24.43
CA ARG A 80 7.02 1.81 -25.35
C ARG A 80 6.25 1.52 -26.63
N GLU A 81 6.54 0.40 -27.28
CA GLU A 81 5.83 0.00 -28.50
C GLU A 81 4.32 -0.14 -28.25
N LYS A 82 3.91 -0.73 -27.12
CA LYS A 82 2.49 -0.84 -26.75
C LYS A 82 1.85 0.52 -26.46
N LEU A 83 2.54 1.41 -25.76
CA LEU A 83 2.05 2.78 -25.49
C LEU A 83 1.87 3.58 -26.79
N GLU A 84 2.82 3.49 -27.72
CA GLU A 84 2.71 4.13 -29.04
C GLU A 84 1.52 3.58 -29.84
N ASN A 85 1.33 2.25 -29.82
CA ASN A 85 0.18 1.60 -30.49
C ASN A 85 -1.17 1.94 -29.85
N MET A 86 -1.22 2.22 -28.55
CA MET A 86 -2.44 2.66 -27.86
C MET A 86 -2.87 4.07 -28.27
N GLY A 87 -1.96 4.86 -28.84
CA GLY A 87 -2.21 6.23 -29.29
C GLY A 87 -2.39 7.22 -28.14
N LEU A 88 -2.77 8.46 -28.49
CA LEU A 88 -3.08 9.49 -27.50
C LEU A 88 -4.28 9.08 -26.65
N CYS A 89 -4.16 9.31 -25.35
CA CYS A 89 -5.28 9.13 -24.43
C CYS A 89 -6.44 10.03 -24.90
N LEU A 90 -7.62 9.42 -25.13
CA LEU A 90 -8.81 10.10 -25.61
C LEU A 90 -9.21 11.19 -24.58
N GLY A 91 -8.79 12.43 -24.82
CA GLY A 91 -8.88 13.53 -23.86
C GLY A 91 -7.73 14.54 -23.92
N MET A 92 -6.60 14.19 -24.55
CA MET A 92 -5.47 15.10 -24.79
C MET A 92 -5.47 15.72 -26.21
N ARG A 93 -6.65 16.10 -26.72
CA ARG A 93 -6.75 17.02 -27.87
C ARG A 93 -7.03 18.42 -27.33
N LEU A 94 -5.97 19.18 -27.07
CA LEU A 94 -5.98 20.65 -27.10
C LEU A 94 -5.31 21.08 -28.39
#